data_AF-A0AAW1NJ84-F1
#
_entry.id   AF-A0AAW1NJ84-F1
#
_cell.length_a   1.000
_cell.length_b   1.000
_cell.length_c   1.000
_cell.angle_alpha   90.00
_cell.angle_beta   90.00
_cell.angle_gamma   90.00
#
_symmetry.space_group_name_H-M   'P 1'
#
loop_
_entity.id
_entity.type
_entity.pdbx_description
1 polymer ?
#
loop_
_entity_poly.entity_id
_entity_poly.type
_entity_poly.pdbx_seq_one_letter_code
_entity_poly.pdbx_strand_id
1 'polypeptide(L)'
;MAAGDDNDLNTIEMGWRVVPALGYNDPRIFIYWTRDNYGSTGCYNLDCPGFVQTIPQAYIGGKYLNISAYDGVQFDADYDVRLDPQTNNWWITVMGSPQGYYPSQIFTKMATAADILGWGGETRDNVDEYYDTPTQMGNGHLPTEGFRKACYMTSMTYIDNNDAEITPTAHDLDPVATADLCYDLNFDGTNPLFMYFGGPGCPK
;
A
#
# COMPACT_ATOMS: atom_id res chain seq x y z
N MET A 1 1.21 -2.62 -6.63
CA MET A 1 1.28 -2.74 -8.11
C MET A 1 1.63 -4.17 -8.48
N ALA A 2 1.17 -4.62 -9.65
CA ALA A 2 1.32 -6.01 -10.09
C ALA A 2 1.44 -6.15 -11.61
N ALA A 3 2.00 -7.27 -12.06
CA ALA A 3 1.99 -7.70 -13.46
C ALA A 3 1.98 -9.23 -13.56
N GLY A 4 1.38 -9.76 -14.63
CA GLY A 4 1.19 -11.22 -14.81
C GLY A 4 -0.04 -11.81 -14.10
N ASP A 5 -0.11 -13.14 -14.11
CA ASP A 5 -1.26 -13.92 -13.68
C ASP A 5 -0.85 -15.27 -13.06
N ASP A 6 -1.81 -15.96 -12.45
CA ASP A 6 -1.68 -17.29 -11.84
C ASP A 6 -0.41 -17.42 -10.98
N ASN A 7 0.50 -18.33 -11.31
CA ASN A 7 1.73 -18.58 -10.54
C ASN A 7 2.90 -17.67 -10.94
N ASP A 8 2.72 -16.79 -11.91
CA ASP A 8 3.74 -15.84 -12.41
C ASP A 8 3.32 -14.39 -12.11
N LEU A 9 2.37 -14.20 -11.20
CA LEU A 9 1.99 -12.89 -10.70
C LEU A 9 3.14 -12.28 -9.90
N ASN A 10 3.61 -11.13 -10.34
CA ASN A 10 4.62 -10.33 -9.68
C ASN A 10 3.93 -9.18 -8.96
N THR A 11 4.34 -8.87 -7.73
CA THR A 11 3.81 -7.71 -7.00
C THR A 11 4.92 -6.93 -6.31
N ILE A 12 4.70 -5.63 -6.18
CA ILE A 12 5.38 -4.74 -5.24
C ILE A 12 4.31 -4.01 -4.45
N GLU A 13 4.45 -4.05 -3.13
CA GLU A 13 3.57 -3.37 -2.18
C GLU A 13 4.40 -2.50 -1.25
N MET A 14 3.85 -1.34 -0.91
CA MET A 14 4.42 -0.46 0.10
C MET A 14 3.30 0.27 0.83
N GLY A 15 3.53 0.56 2.09
CA GLY A 15 2.68 1.44 2.88
C GLY A 15 3.07 1.36 4.34
N TRP A 16 2.07 1.37 5.20
CA TRP A 16 2.22 1.13 6.62
C TRP A 16 1.31 -0.02 7.06
N ARG A 17 1.73 -0.75 8.10
CA ARG A 17 0.94 -1.84 8.68
C ARG A 17 1.11 -1.90 10.20
N VAL A 18 0.12 -2.48 10.87
CA VAL A 18 0.15 -2.82 12.30
C VAL A 18 0.06 -4.34 12.40
N VAL A 19 1.05 -4.98 13.03
CA VAL A 19 1.10 -6.45 13.13
C VAL A 19 1.45 -6.86 14.57
N PRO A 20 0.46 -6.95 15.47
CA PRO A 20 0.67 -7.29 16.89
C PRO A 20 1.43 -8.61 17.10
N ALA A 21 1.26 -9.57 16.19
CA ALA A 21 1.96 -10.87 16.23
C ALA A 21 3.49 -10.75 16.15
N LEU A 22 4.03 -9.63 15.65
CA LEU A 22 5.46 -9.34 15.61
C LEU A 22 5.95 -8.55 16.85
N GLY A 23 5.10 -8.38 17.86
CA GLY A 23 5.46 -7.78 19.15
C GLY A 23 5.34 -6.25 19.20
N TYR A 24 4.68 -5.62 18.23
CA TYR A 24 4.44 -4.18 18.21
C TYR A 24 3.02 -3.86 17.75
N ASN A 25 2.44 -2.82 18.35
CA ASN A 25 1.09 -2.32 18.05
C ASN A 25 1.09 -0.94 17.39
N ASP A 26 2.27 -0.40 17.10
CA ASP A 26 2.45 0.87 16.39
C ASP A 26 2.47 0.65 14.87
N PRO A 27 1.98 1.62 14.07
CA PRO A 27 2.06 1.55 12.62
C PRO A 27 3.52 1.69 12.17
N ARG A 28 3.92 0.80 11.27
CA ARG A 28 5.28 0.75 10.72
C ARG A 28 5.27 0.70 9.21
N ILE A 29 6.25 1.37 8.62
CA ILE A 29 6.50 1.28 7.18
C ILE A 29 6.77 -0.17 6.81
N PHE A 30 6.18 -0.63 5.72
CA PHE A 30 6.55 -1.90 5.13
C PHE A 30 6.74 -1.76 3.63
N ILE A 31 7.59 -2.63 3.11
CA ILE A 31 7.63 -2.99 1.70
C ILE A 31 7.46 -4.50 1.59
N TYR A 32 6.90 -4.95 0.48
CA TYR A 32 6.81 -6.35 0.12
C TYR A 32 7.02 -6.50 -1.39
N TRP A 33 7.55 -7.64 -1.79
CA TRP A 33 7.64 -8.03 -3.19
C TRP A 33 7.37 -9.53 -3.31
N THR A 34 6.91 -9.99 -4.46
CA THR A 34 6.93 -11.41 -4.87
C THR A 34 7.01 -11.49 -6.39
N ARG A 35 7.50 -12.61 -6.92
CA ARG A 35 7.49 -12.90 -8.37
C ARG A 35 6.67 -14.13 -8.75
N ASP A 36 6.05 -14.79 -7.78
CA ASP A 36 5.39 -16.08 -7.97
C ASP A 36 4.09 -16.21 -7.18
N ASN A 37 3.31 -15.12 -7.16
CA ASN A 37 2.01 -15.06 -6.51
C ASN A 37 2.05 -15.52 -5.05
N TYR A 38 3.00 -14.98 -4.27
CA TYR A 38 3.15 -15.29 -2.84
C TYR A 38 3.43 -16.78 -2.58
N GLY A 39 3.91 -17.52 -3.59
CA GLY A 39 4.16 -18.95 -3.51
C GLY A 39 5.43 -19.27 -2.72
N SER A 40 6.58 -19.16 -3.39
CA SER A 40 7.90 -19.47 -2.81
C SER A 40 8.82 -18.26 -2.68
N THR A 41 8.52 -17.17 -3.39
CA THR A 41 9.29 -15.94 -3.37
C THR A 41 8.54 -14.82 -2.69
N GLY A 42 9.32 -13.85 -2.25
CA GLY A 42 8.84 -12.64 -1.62
C GLY A 42 9.14 -12.60 -0.13
N CYS A 43 9.23 -11.38 0.37
CA CYS A 43 9.38 -11.13 1.78
C CYS A 43 9.05 -9.69 2.11
N TYR A 44 8.75 -9.48 3.39
CA TYR A 44 8.64 -8.15 3.95
C TYR A 44 10.03 -7.54 4.15
N ASN A 45 10.12 -6.23 3.92
CA ASN A 45 11.23 -5.40 4.34
C ASN A 45 12.59 -5.94 3.87
N LEU A 46 13.51 -6.10 4.81
CA LEU A 46 14.87 -6.60 4.61
C LEU A 46 15.02 -8.02 5.17
N ASP A 47 13.91 -8.70 5.44
CA ASP A 47 13.88 -10.01 6.10
C ASP A 47 14.48 -11.10 5.18
N CYS A 48 14.55 -10.84 3.88
CA CYS A 48 15.22 -11.68 2.89
C CYS A 48 15.89 -10.84 1.79
N PRO A 49 16.82 -11.42 0.99
CA PRO A 49 17.38 -10.76 -0.17
C PRO A 49 16.32 -10.40 -1.22
N GLY A 50 16.42 -9.21 -1.80
CA GLY A 50 15.54 -8.76 -2.88
C GLY A 50 15.56 -7.24 -3.02
N PHE A 51 15.54 -6.54 -1.89
CA PHE A 51 15.68 -5.09 -1.84
C PHE A 51 17.14 -4.66 -1.64
N VAL A 52 17.62 -3.71 -2.45
CA VAL A 52 18.93 -3.08 -2.28
C VAL A 52 18.73 -1.73 -1.63
N GLN A 53 18.98 -1.66 -0.33
CA GLN A 53 18.95 -0.43 0.45
C GLN A 53 20.16 0.45 0.09
N THR A 54 19.93 1.74 -0.16
CA THR A 54 20.98 2.69 -0.60
C THR A 54 21.38 3.70 0.46
N ILE A 55 20.55 3.88 1.50
CA ILE A 55 20.84 4.77 2.63
C ILE A 55 21.02 3.97 3.93
N PRO A 56 22.00 4.28 4.80
CA PRO A 56 22.22 3.52 6.04
C PRO A 56 21.07 3.63 7.06
N GLN A 57 20.28 4.71 6.98
CA GLN A 57 19.22 5.08 7.91
C GLN A 57 17.84 4.83 7.28
N ALA A 58 17.62 3.66 6.68
CA ALA A 58 16.35 3.39 6.03
C ALA A 58 15.20 3.32 7.04
N TYR A 59 14.07 3.91 6.66
CA TYR A 59 12.83 3.89 7.42
C TYR A 59 12.06 2.58 7.26
N ILE A 60 12.52 1.66 6.41
CA ILE A 60 11.86 0.39 6.14
C ILE A 60 11.74 -0.44 7.44
N GLY A 61 10.51 -0.83 7.80
CA GLY A 61 10.21 -1.48 9.08
C GLY A 61 10.22 -0.54 10.30
N GLY A 62 10.50 0.74 10.10
CA GLY A 62 10.51 1.78 11.11
C GLY A 62 9.10 2.23 11.51
N LYS A 63 8.96 2.66 12.77
CA LYS A 63 7.69 3.17 13.30
C LYS A 63 7.45 4.63 12.92
N TYR A 64 6.18 5.00 12.78
CA TYR A 64 5.79 6.41 12.74
C TYR A 64 5.90 7.04 14.12
N LEU A 65 6.48 8.24 14.18
CA LEU A 65 6.59 9.02 15.43
C LEU A 65 5.34 9.85 15.71
N ASN A 66 4.68 10.30 14.66
CA ASN A 66 3.44 11.06 14.72
C ASN A 66 2.32 10.23 14.08
N ILE A 67 1.18 10.16 14.74
CA ILE A 67 0.01 9.40 14.29
C ILE A 67 -1.20 10.33 14.35
N SER A 68 -2.04 10.30 13.32
CA SER A 68 -3.25 11.10 13.24
C SER A 68 -4.21 10.80 14.39
N ALA A 69 -4.92 11.82 14.84
CA ALA A 69 -5.97 11.69 15.85
C ALA A 69 -7.35 11.83 15.20
N TYR A 70 -8.32 11.05 15.67
CA TYR A 70 -9.71 11.16 15.24
C TYR A 70 -10.25 12.58 15.52
N ASP A 71 -10.79 13.21 14.47
CA ASP A 71 -11.25 14.61 14.44
C ASP A 71 -10.19 15.63 14.91
N GLY A 72 -8.91 15.29 14.76
CA GLY A 72 -7.78 16.04 15.30
C GLY A 72 -6.71 16.38 14.28
N VAL A 73 -5.47 16.53 14.77
CA VAL A 73 -4.30 16.73 13.92
C VAL A 73 -4.08 15.51 13.02
N GLN A 74 -3.85 15.76 11.74
CA GLN A 74 -3.57 14.74 10.73
C GLN A 74 -2.09 14.77 10.36
N PHE A 75 -1.53 13.60 10.10
CA PHE A 75 -0.19 13.42 9.57
C PHE A 75 -0.25 12.55 8.32
N ASP A 76 0.39 13.03 7.26
CA ASP A 76 0.49 12.31 6.00
C ASP A 76 1.83 11.58 5.90
N ALA A 77 1.81 10.44 5.20
CA ALA A 77 3.00 9.72 4.80
C ALA A 77 3.05 9.66 3.27
N ASP A 78 4.16 10.12 2.71
CA ASP A 78 4.40 10.14 1.27
C ASP A 78 5.18 8.89 0.82
N TYR A 79 4.76 8.33 -0.31
CA TYR A 79 5.12 7.02 -0.80
C TYR A 79 5.25 7.06 -2.32
N ASP A 80 6.41 6.67 -2.84
CA ASP A 80 6.64 6.58 -4.28
C ASP A 80 7.33 5.25 -4.63
N VAL A 81 6.79 4.61 -5.66
CA VAL A 81 7.34 3.39 -6.29
C VAL A 81 7.50 3.69 -7.77
N ARG A 82 8.74 3.82 -8.22
CA ARG A 82 9.05 4.31 -9.57
C ARG A 82 10.02 3.40 -10.29
N LEU A 83 9.66 2.99 -11.50
CA LEU A 83 10.60 2.33 -12.41
C LEU A 83 11.61 3.37 -12.93
N ASP A 84 12.90 3.11 -12.72
CA ASP A 84 13.96 3.92 -13.29
C ASP A 84 14.21 3.51 -14.74
N PRO A 85 14.00 4.39 -15.74
CA PRO A 85 14.16 4.04 -17.16
C PRO A 85 15.62 3.77 -17.56
N GLN A 86 16.61 4.14 -16.75
CA GLN A 86 18.02 3.87 -17.04
C GLN A 86 18.46 2.47 -16.61
N THR A 87 17.94 1.99 -15.48
CA THR A 87 18.38 0.73 -14.87
C THR A 87 17.30 -0.35 -14.84
N ASN A 88 16.05 0.00 -15.13
CA ASN A 88 14.84 -0.79 -14.92
C ASN A 88 14.63 -1.24 -13.47
N ASN A 89 15.31 -0.62 -12.50
CA ASN A 89 15.08 -0.95 -11.10
C ASN A 89 13.84 -0.20 -10.57
N TRP A 90 13.07 -0.86 -9.73
CA TRP A 90 11.95 -0.23 -9.05
C TRP A 90 12.45 0.45 -7.79
N TRP A 91 12.52 1.77 -7.81
CA TRP A 91 12.91 2.59 -6.68
C TRP A 91 11.76 2.76 -5.70
N ILE A 92 12.12 2.73 -4.42
CA ILE A 92 11.23 3.00 -3.31
C ILE A 92 11.68 4.29 -2.64
N THR A 93 10.76 5.25 -2.58
CA THR A 93 10.94 6.53 -1.92
C THR A 93 9.91 6.65 -0.80
N VAL A 94 10.35 7.05 0.39
CA VAL A 94 9.49 7.28 1.55
C VAL A 94 9.78 8.68 2.07
N MET A 95 8.74 9.50 2.22
CA MET A 95 8.86 10.89 2.70
C MET A 95 9.90 11.69 1.90
N GLY A 96 9.90 11.56 0.56
CA GLY A 96 10.87 12.20 -0.33
C GLY A 96 12.31 11.67 -0.23
N SER A 97 12.59 10.65 0.59
CA SER A 97 13.92 10.05 0.75
C SER A 97 14.00 8.71 0.00
N PRO A 98 14.93 8.56 -0.97
CA PRO A 98 15.09 7.30 -1.70
C PRO A 98 15.70 6.24 -0.78
N GLN A 99 14.90 5.23 -0.42
CA GLN A 99 15.30 4.18 0.52
C GLN A 99 16.20 3.13 -0.14
N GLY A 100 15.94 2.86 -1.42
CA GLY A 100 16.59 1.81 -2.18
C GLY A 100 15.74 1.35 -3.36
N TYR A 101 16.06 0.19 -3.91
CA TYR A 101 15.37 -0.33 -5.09
C TYR A 101 15.27 -1.86 -5.10
N TYR A 102 14.27 -2.37 -5.80
CA TYR A 102 14.21 -3.76 -6.24
C TYR A 102 14.85 -3.89 -7.63
N PRO A 103 15.88 -4.75 -7.81
CA PRO A 103 16.45 -4.99 -9.12
C PRO A 103 15.43 -5.61 -10.08
N SER A 104 15.34 -5.13 -11.33
CA SER A 104 14.44 -5.71 -12.36
C SER A 104 14.55 -7.23 -12.47
N GLN A 105 15.77 -7.75 -12.31
CA GLN A 105 16.13 -9.16 -12.47
C GLN A 105 15.43 -10.11 -11.49
N ILE A 106 14.86 -9.60 -10.39
CA ILE A 106 14.09 -10.45 -9.48
C ILE A 106 12.66 -10.68 -9.99
N PHE A 107 12.21 -9.90 -10.97
CA PHE A 107 10.87 -9.97 -11.55
C PHE A 107 10.90 -10.67 -12.92
N THR A 108 9.83 -11.42 -13.20
CA THR A 108 9.56 -12.08 -14.49
C THR A 108 8.60 -11.26 -15.35
N LYS A 109 7.67 -10.52 -14.72
CA LYS A 109 6.63 -9.72 -15.38
C LYS A 109 6.78 -8.24 -15.14
N MET A 110 7.29 -7.85 -13.97
CA MET A 110 7.48 -6.44 -13.63
C MET A 110 8.85 -5.88 -14.06
N ALA A 111 9.61 -6.56 -14.92
CA ALA A 111 10.96 -6.10 -15.26
C ALA A 111 10.99 -4.76 -16.02
N THR A 112 9.90 -4.37 -16.68
CA THR A 112 9.84 -3.15 -17.52
C THR A 112 8.58 -2.32 -17.35
N ALA A 113 7.53 -2.84 -16.70
CA ALA A 113 6.27 -2.14 -16.47
C ALA A 113 5.45 -2.86 -15.40
N ALA A 114 4.40 -2.23 -14.90
CA ALA A 114 3.33 -2.88 -14.16
C ALA A 114 2.06 -2.87 -15.01
N ASP A 115 1.23 -3.92 -14.90
CA ASP A 115 -0.06 -3.99 -15.61
C ASP A 115 -1.18 -3.38 -14.77
N ILE A 116 -1.07 -3.50 -13.43
CA ILE A 116 -2.09 -3.09 -12.46
C ILE A 116 -1.44 -2.22 -11.39
N LEU A 117 -2.08 -1.08 -11.12
CA LEU A 117 -1.79 -0.21 -9.99
C LEU A 117 -3.05 -0.09 -9.12
N GLY A 118 -2.85 -0.01 -7.80
CA GLY A 118 -3.94 0.13 -6.86
C GLY A 118 -3.47 0.80 -5.59
N TRP A 119 -4.41 1.46 -4.92
CA TRP A 119 -4.28 2.11 -3.62
C TRP A 119 -5.37 1.55 -2.73
N GLY A 120 -5.07 1.31 -1.46
CA GLY A 120 -6.08 0.77 -0.55
C GLY A 120 -5.52 0.26 0.77
N GLY A 121 -6.36 -0.50 1.47
CA GLY A 121 -6.01 -1.17 2.70
C GLY A 121 -6.31 -2.66 2.61
N GLU A 122 -5.56 -3.44 3.37
CA GLU A 122 -5.81 -4.86 3.55
C GLU A 122 -5.94 -5.14 5.05
N THR A 123 -6.83 -6.06 5.39
CA THR A 123 -6.85 -6.69 6.72
C THR A 123 -6.67 -8.18 6.53
N ARG A 124 -5.95 -8.78 7.48
CA ARG A 124 -5.79 -10.22 7.55
C ARG A 124 -5.85 -10.62 9.01
N ASP A 125 -6.69 -11.59 9.31
CA ASP A 125 -6.69 -12.26 10.59
C ASP A 125 -6.60 -13.79 10.42
N ASN A 126 -6.61 -14.48 11.56
CA ASN A 126 -6.58 -15.94 11.61
C ASN A 126 -7.98 -16.52 11.85
N VAL A 127 -9.06 -15.77 11.55
CA VAL A 127 -10.41 -16.29 11.68
C VAL A 127 -10.78 -16.93 10.34
N ASP A 128 -11.05 -18.23 10.35
CA ASP A 128 -11.40 -19.00 9.14
C ASP A 128 -12.77 -18.61 8.54
N GLU A 129 -13.44 -17.59 9.10
CA GLU A 129 -14.74 -17.10 8.65
C GLU A 129 -14.63 -15.68 8.08
N TYR A 130 -14.89 -15.57 6.78
CA TYR A 130 -14.78 -14.35 5.97
C TYR A 130 -15.54 -13.13 6.53
N TYR A 131 -16.53 -13.34 7.42
CA TYR A 131 -17.36 -12.29 8.01
C TYR A 131 -17.37 -12.28 9.56
N ASP A 132 -16.39 -12.88 10.22
CA ASP A 132 -16.26 -12.80 11.70
C ASP A 132 -14.88 -12.27 12.12
N THR A 133 -14.50 -11.11 11.58
CA THR A 133 -13.23 -10.46 11.94
C THR A 133 -13.46 -9.23 12.83
N PRO A 134 -12.88 -9.17 14.04
CA PRO A 134 -12.84 -7.94 14.83
C PRO A 134 -11.72 -6.99 14.38
N THR A 135 -11.02 -7.31 13.28
CA THR A 135 -9.88 -6.55 12.81
C THR A 135 -10.35 -5.23 12.21
N GLN A 136 -9.73 -4.14 12.61
CA GLN A 136 -10.05 -2.82 12.08
C GLN A 136 -9.15 -2.51 10.88
N MET A 137 -9.73 -1.97 9.80
CA MET A 137 -8.95 -1.42 8.69
C MET A 137 -8.73 0.08 8.92
N GLY A 138 -7.50 0.55 8.69
CA GLY A 138 -7.15 1.95 8.88
C GLY A 138 -7.26 2.35 10.35
N ASN A 139 -8.18 3.25 10.66
CA ASN A 139 -8.49 3.67 12.02
C ASN A 139 -9.79 3.05 12.58
N GLY A 140 -10.40 2.10 11.87
CA GLY A 140 -11.64 1.44 12.31
C GLY A 140 -12.92 2.18 11.99
N HIS A 141 -12.85 3.35 11.33
CA HIS A 141 -14.01 4.15 10.96
C HIS A 141 -14.38 3.95 9.49
N LEU A 142 -15.68 4.13 9.19
CA LEU A 142 -16.18 4.01 7.84
C LEU A 142 -15.82 5.25 7.01
N PRO A 143 -15.62 5.10 5.68
CA PRO A 143 -15.21 6.19 4.81
C PRO A 143 -16.24 7.32 4.71
N THR A 144 -17.50 7.08 5.08
CA THR A 144 -18.57 8.09 5.11
C THR A 144 -18.33 9.21 6.12
N GLU A 145 -17.43 9.02 7.09
CA GLU A 145 -17.09 10.04 8.08
C GLU A 145 -16.14 11.12 7.53
N GLY A 146 -15.39 10.83 6.47
CA GLY A 146 -14.56 11.79 5.73
C GLY A 146 -13.33 12.32 6.47
N PHE A 147 -12.82 13.47 6.02
CA PHE A 147 -11.55 14.03 6.47
C PHE A 147 -11.46 14.18 8.00
N ARG A 148 -10.29 13.82 8.54
CA ARG A 148 -9.96 13.72 9.98
C ARG A 148 -10.62 12.58 10.75
N LYS A 149 -11.63 11.91 10.19
CA LYS A 149 -12.41 10.89 10.89
C LYS A 149 -12.26 9.51 10.29
N ALA A 150 -12.12 9.41 8.97
CA ALA A 150 -11.75 8.19 8.26
C ALA A 150 -10.26 8.18 7.87
N CYS A 151 -9.70 6.98 7.69
CA CYS A 151 -8.41 6.83 7.03
C CYS A 151 -8.53 7.24 5.56
N TYR A 152 -7.47 7.82 4.99
CA TYR A 152 -7.48 8.29 3.62
C TYR A 152 -6.16 8.09 2.90
N MET A 153 -6.24 8.03 1.57
CA MET A 153 -5.14 8.30 0.66
C MET A 153 -5.51 9.51 -0.20
N THR A 154 -4.53 10.34 -0.53
CA THR A 154 -4.72 11.52 -1.36
C THR A 154 -3.49 11.75 -2.23
N SER A 155 -3.58 12.69 -3.17
CA SER A 155 -2.50 13.02 -4.11
C SER A 155 -1.98 11.80 -4.90
N MET A 156 -2.87 10.85 -5.20
CA MET A 156 -2.54 9.68 -5.99
C MET A 156 -2.16 10.10 -7.41
N THR A 157 -1.03 9.61 -7.90
CA THR A 157 -0.57 9.80 -9.28
C THR A 157 0.10 8.53 -9.80
N TYR A 158 0.18 8.39 -11.12
CA TYR A 158 0.92 7.31 -11.76
C TYR A 158 1.61 7.79 -13.04
N ILE A 159 2.65 7.06 -13.45
CA ILE A 159 3.34 7.31 -14.72
C ILE A 159 2.76 6.37 -15.77
N ASP A 160 2.29 6.92 -16.90
CA ASP A 160 1.78 6.14 -18.02
C ASP A 160 2.91 5.62 -18.94
N ASN A 161 2.52 4.88 -19.98
CA ASN A 161 3.47 4.32 -20.95
C ASN A 161 4.19 5.38 -21.82
N ASN A 162 3.83 6.66 -21.72
CA ASN A 162 4.46 7.78 -22.41
C ASN A 162 5.37 8.61 -21.48
N ASP A 163 5.71 8.08 -20.30
CA ASP A 163 6.42 8.78 -19.23
C ASP A 163 5.68 10.03 -18.71
N ALA A 164 4.37 10.12 -18.90
CA ALA A 164 3.56 11.22 -18.41
C ALA A 164 3.02 10.92 -17.00
N GLU A 165 3.12 11.89 -16.10
CA GLU A 165 2.48 11.82 -14.79
C GLU A 165 0.99 12.16 -14.91
N ILE A 166 0.15 11.22 -14.47
CA ILE A 166 -1.30 11.30 -14.54
C ILE A 166 -1.87 11.38 -13.14
N THR A 167 -2.80 12.32 -12.94
CA THR A 167 -3.64 12.39 -11.74
C THR A 167 -5.02 11.80 -12.08
N PRO A 168 -5.36 10.60 -11.58
CA PRO A 168 -6.66 10.01 -11.84
C PRO A 168 -7.77 10.79 -11.13
N THR A 169 -8.94 10.82 -11.75
CA THR A 169 -10.21 11.22 -11.12
C THR A 169 -10.91 9.98 -10.55
N ALA A 170 -11.96 10.19 -9.74
CA ALA A 170 -12.78 9.08 -9.24
C ALA A 170 -13.41 8.23 -10.36
N HIS A 171 -13.58 8.78 -11.57
CA HIS A 171 -14.12 8.05 -12.72
C HIS A 171 -13.08 7.15 -13.41
N ASP A 172 -11.80 7.38 -13.18
CA ASP A 172 -10.71 6.60 -13.77
C ASP A 172 -10.33 5.39 -12.90
N LEU A 173 -10.95 5.25 -11.73
CA LEU A 173 -10.64 4.24 -10.72
C LEU A 173 -11.80 3.26 -10.57
N ASP A 174 -11.47 2.00 -10.31
CA ASP A 174 -12.44 0.92 -10.05
C ASP A 174 -12.44 0.58 -8.55
N PRO A 175 -13.46 1.02 -7.78
CA PRO A 175 -13.53 0.76 -6.34
C PRO A 175 -13.87 -0.71 -6.07
N VAL A 176 -13.03 -1.39 -5.29
CA VAL A 176 -13.24 -2.79 -4.89
C VAL A 176 -13.22 -2.91 -3.37
N ALA A 177 -14.29 -3.47 -2.81
CA ALA A 177 -14.37 -3.90 -1.42
C ALA A 177 -14.70 -5.40 -1.39
N THR A 178 -13.79 -6.21 -0.85
CA THR A 178 -13.96 -7.67 -0.81
C THR A 178 -14.93 -8.10 0.29
N ALA A 179 -14.89 -7.46 1.46
CA ALA A 179 -15.83 -7.66 2.57
C ALA A 179 -16.62 -6.36 2.84
N ASP A 180 -17.49 -6.00 1.90
CA ASP A 180 -18.26 -4.74 1.83
C ASP A 180 -19.22 -4.49 3.01
N LEU A 181 -19.57 -5.55 3.75
CA LEU A 181 -20.32 -5.43 5.01
C LEU A 181 -19.48 -4.90 6.18
N CYS A 182 -18.15 -4.97 6.07
CA CYS A 182 -17.22 -4.75 7.19
C CYS A 182 -16.28 -3.58 6.93
N TYR A 183 -15.91 -3.41 5.66
CA TYR A 183 -15.01 -2.36 5.19
C TYR A 183 -15.59 -1.75 3.92
N ASP A 184 -15.37 -0.47 3.76
CA ASP A 184 -15.86 0.25 2.58
C ASP A 184 -14.81 1.27 2.15
N LEU A 185 -14.97 1.78 0.93
CA LEU A 185 -14.18 2.88 0.41
C LEU A 185 -15.06 3.82 -0.42
N ASN A 186 -14.73 5.12 -0.39
CA ASN A 186 -15.37 6.10 -1.24
C ASN A 186 -14.39 7.20 -1.67
N PHE A 187 -14.80 7.96 -2.69
CA PHE A 187 -14.07 9.11 -3.18
C PHE A 187 -14.89 10.37 -2.92
N ASP A 188 -14.26 11.46 -2.47
CA ASP A 188 -14.98 12.73 -2.27
C ASP A 188 -15.14 13.57 -3.55
N GLY A 189 -14.53 13.15 -4.65
CA GLY A 189 -14.58 13.85 -5.94
C GLY A 189 -13.91 15.23 -5.93
N THR A 190 -13.07 15.52 -4.94
CA THR A 190 -12.35 16.79 -4.82
C THR A 190 -11.00 16.75 -5.55
N ASN A 191 -10.29 17.90 -5.57
CA ASN A 191 -8.92 17.98 -6.05
C ASN A 191 -8.06 18.70 -4.98
N PRO A 192 -7.07 18.04 -4.35
CA PRO A 192 -6.63 16.66 -4.63
C PRO A 192 -7.70 15.63 -4.27
N LEU A 193 -7.78 14.55 -5.04
CA LEU A 193 -8.75 13.48 -4.81
C LEU A 193 -8.45 12.77 -3.49
N PHE A 194 -9.43 12.68 -2.59
CA PHE A 194 -9.33 11.79 -1.43
C PHE A 194 -10.08 10.49 -1.71
N MET A 195 -9.39 9.39 -1.43
CA MET A 195 -9.99 8.09 -1.22
C MET A 195 -10.07 7.85 0.28
N TYR A 196 -11.27 7.86 0.86
CA TYR A 196 -11.47 7.42 2.24
C TYR A 196 -11.73 5.92 2.24
N PHE A 197 -11.17 5.23 3.22
CA PHE A 197 -11.32 3.78 3.33
C PHE A 197 -11.19 3.34 4.78
N GLY A 198 -11.76 2.18 5.10
CA GLY A 198 -11.63 1.58 6.42
C GLY A 198 -12.89 0.87 6.86
N GLY A 199 -12.93 0.52 8.13
CA GLY A 199 -14.10 -0.07 8.76
C GLY A 199 -13.78 -0.78 10.07
N PRO A 200 -14.79 -1.00 10.91
CA PRO A 200 -14.60 -1.50 12.27
C PRO A 200 -14.30 -3.01 12.34
N GLY A 201 -14.30 -3.71 11.21
CA GLY A 201 -14.38 -5.16 11.15
C GLY A 201 -15.82 -5.64 11.01
N CYS A 202 -16.01 -6.95 10.88
CA CYS A 202 -17.33 -7.54 10.74
C CYS A 202 -18.00 -7.70 12.11
N PRO A 203 -19.25 -7.24 12.30
CA PRO A 203 -20.01 -7.57 13.49
C PRO A 203 -20.36 -9.06 13.52
N LYS A 204 -20.39 -9.62 14.73
CA LYS A 204 -20.96 -10.95 15.01
C LYS A 204 -22.48 -10.97 14.90
#